data_AF-A0A183SRF5-F1
#
_entry.id   AF-A0A183SRF5-F1
#
_cell.length_a   1.000
_cell.length_b   1.000
_cell.length_c   1.000
_cell.angle_alpha   90.00
_cell.angle_beta   90.00
_cell.angle_gamma   90.00
#
_symmetry.space_group_name_H-M   'P 1'
#
loop_
_entity.id
_entity.type
_entity.pdbx_description
1 polymer ?
#
loop_
_entity_poly.entity_id
_entity_poly.type
_entity_poly.pdbx_seq_one_letter_code
_entity_poly.pdbx_strand_id
1 'polypeptide(L)'
;MVIHACMEICGRTLACGKHTCEDPCHCGPCGSCWRGVIYEEVRCYCGYTVLSPPQPCGTKPPECDQPCTREHPCGHPVRHTCHSGAECPPCTELVAKPCPGGHTFMYNVPCFQIVATCGYICDKPLPGCNHKCQRLCHAGDCLVPTSGGPRDAVDHCTQPCTRPRPECGHACAVPCHDSAPKCRVLIDLVCLCGRRQESQPCYQVRSCGSFLDTSPAPVDENRGSMLFGLRSPRKCRT
;
A
#
# COMPACT_ATOMS: atom_id res chain seq x y z
N MET A 1 -5.76 -54.48 -32.88
CA MET A 1 -6.42 -53.66 -31.85
C MET A 1 -6.48 -54.50 -30.59
N VAL A 2 -5.64 -54.21 -29.59
CA VAL A 2 -5.62 -55.00 -28.35
C VAL A 2 -6.80 -54.53 -27.51
N ILE A 3 -7.80 -55.39 -27.37
CA ILE A 3 -8.99 -55.15 -26.55
C ILE A 3 -8.62 -55.59 -25.14
N HIS A 4 -8.40 -54.63 -24.23
CA HIS A 4 -8.27 -54.95 -22.81
C HIS A 4 -9.68 -55.20 -22.26
N ALA A 5 -10.11 -56.45 -22.31
CA ALA A 5 -11.30 -56.94 -21.62
C ALA A 5 -10.83 -57.61 -20.32
N CYS A 6 -10.61 -56.81 -19.27
CA CYS A 6 -10.48 -57.35 -17.93
C CYS A 6 -11.86 -57.40 -17.26
N MET A 7 -12.05 -58.34 -16.32
CA MET A 7 -13.29 -58.46 -15.55
C MET A 7 -13.37 -57.46 -14.37
N GLU A 8 -12.41 -56.53 -14.30
CA GLU A 8 -12.43 -55.47 -13.29
C GLU A 8 -13.53 -54.45 -13.59
N ILE A 9 -14.11 -53.87 -12.53
CA ILE A 9 -15.09 -52.80 -12.65
C ILE A 9 -14.42 -51.56 -13.21
N CYS A 10 -15.07 -50.91 -14.18
CA CYS A 10 -14.52 -49.77 -14.88
C CYS A 10 -14.12 -48.60 -13.96
N GLY A 11 -14.93 -48.26 -12.95
CA GLY A 11 -14.63 -47.28 -11.91
C GLY A 11 -14.55 -45.81 -12.36
N ARG A 12 -14.58 -45.52 -13.68
CA ARG A 12 -14.54 -44.15 -14.23
C ARG A 12 -15.75 -43.32 -13.77
N THR A 13 -15.55 -42.05 -13.45
CA THR A 13 -16.64 -41.12 -13.11
C THR A 13 -17.54 -40.87 -14.32
N LEU A 14 -18.85 -41.06 -14.15
CA LEU A 14 -19.86 -40.86 -15.18
C LEU A 14 -20.07 -39.35 -15.46
N ALA A 15 -20.72 -39.03 -16.59
CA ALA A 15 -20.99 -37.65 -17.01
C ALA A 15 -21.76 -36.80 -15.99
N CYS A 16 -22.48 -37.43 -15.05
CA CYS A 16 -23.16 -36.75 -13.95
C CYS A 16 -22.21 -36.18 -12.88
N GLY A 17 -20.92 -36.54 -12.90
CA GLY A 17 -19.88 -36.04 -12.00
C GLY A 17 -19.97 -36.55 -10.55
N LYS A 18 -20.98 -37.35 -10.20
CA LYS A 18 -21.22 -37.86 -8.83
C LYS A 18 -21.09 -39.38 -8.70
N HIS A 19 -21.39 -40.13 -9.75
CA HIS A 19 -21.43 -41.60 -9.72
C HIS A 19 -20.29 -42.19 -10.57
N THR A 20 -19.83 -43.37 -10.20
CA THR A 20 -18.82 -44.15 -10.93
C THR A 20 -19.47 -45.22 -11.81
N CYS A 21 -18.79 -45.61 -12.87
CA CYS A 21 -19.21 -46.69 -13.77
C CYS A 21 -19.00 -48.05 -13.08
N GLU A 22 -20.09 -48.79 -12.93
CA GLU A 22 -20.11 -50.14 -12.32
C GLU A 22 -20.04 -51.26 -13.37
N ASP A 23 -20.03 -50.90 -14.66
CA ASP A 23 -19.89 -51.86 -15.75
C ASP A 23 -18.50 -52.50 -15.76
N PRO A 24 -18.36 -53.75 -16.26
CA PRO A 24 -17.07 -54.35 -16.54
C PRO A 24 -16.21 -53.43 -17.43
N CYS A 25 -14.89 -53.56 -17.32
CA CYS A 25 -13.97 -52.77 -18.12
C CYS A 25 -14.33 -52.82 -19.61
N HIS A 26 -14.60 -51.65 -20.18
CA HIS A 26 -15.12 -51.51 -21.53
C HIS A 26 -14.35 -50.44 -22.30
N CYS A 27 -14.28 -50.63 -23.61
CA CYS A 27 -13.71 -49.65 -24.54
C CYS A 27 -14.74 -48.55 -24.84
N GLY A 28 -14.29 -47.30 -24.96
CA GLY A 28 -15.17 -46.14 -25.26
C GLY A 28 -15.61 -45.33 -24.02
N PRO A 29 -16.45 -44.30 -24.21
CA PRO A 29 -17.03 -43.51 -23.12
C PRO A 29 -18.01 -44.35 -22.31
N CYS A 30 -18.09 -44.11 -21.01
CA CYS A 30 -19.08 -44.77 -20.16
C CYS A 30 -20.50 -44.38 -20.58
N GLY A 31 -21.46 -45.28 -20.31
CA GLY A 31 -22.88 -45.04 -20.56
C GLY A 31 -23.46 -43.88 -19.75
N SER A 32 -24.75 -43.61 -19.95
CA SER A 32 -25.49 -42.67 -19.10
C SER A 32 -25.45 -43.10 -17.64
N CYS A 33 -25.60 -42.15 -16.72
CA CYS A 33 -25.68 -42.46 -15.30
C CYS A 33 -26.76 -43.54 -15.05
N TRP A 34 -26.43 -44.59 -14.30
CA TRP A 34 -27.38 -45.66 -13.94
C TRP A 34 -28.58 -45.14 -13.14
N ARG A 35 -28.41 -44.04 -12.41
CA ARG A 35 -29.52 -43.32 -11.77
C ARG A 35 -30.47 -42.69 -12.79
N GLY A 36 -29.98 -42.40 -14.00
CA GLY A 36 -30.72 -41.89 -15.16
C GLY A 36 -31.33 -40.51 -14.93
N VAL A 37 -32.42 -40.51 -14.17
CA VAL A 37 -33.24 -39.36 -13.82
C VAL A 37 -33.43 -39.28 -12.31
N ILE A 38 -33.55 -38.06 -11.80
CA ILE A 38 -33.99 -37.75 -10.45
C ILE A 38 -35.45 -37.32 -10.49
N TYR A 39 -36.23 -37.84 -9.55
CA TYR A 39 -37.65 -37.52 -9.38
C TYR A 39 -37.89 -36.49 -8.28
N GLU A 40 -36.81 -35.91 -7.77
CA GLU A 40 -36.84 -34.81 -6.82
C GLU A 40 -36.70 -33.48 -7.56
N GLU A 41 -37.24 -32.43 -6.97
CA GLU A 41 -37.12 -31.07 -7.49
C GLU A 41 -35.69 -30.54 -7.32
N VAL A 42 -35.14 -29.95 -8.37
CA VAL A 42 -33.83 -29.30 -8.31
C VAL A 42 -34.04 -27.80 -8.08
N ARG A 43 -33.58 -27.29 -6.93
CA ARG A 43 -33.85 -25.91 -6.49
C ARG A 43 -32.58 -25.05 -6.58
N CYS A 44 -32.73 -23.73 -6.82
CA CYS A 44 -31.66 -22.76 -6.56
C CYS A 44 -31.25 -22.81 -5.07
N TYR A 45 -30.09 -22.24 -4.75
CA TYR A 45 -29.68 -22.05 -3.35
C TYR A 45 -30.70 -21.26 -2.52
N CYS A 46 -31.41 -20.35 -3.18
CA CYS A 46 -32.48 -19.54 -2.58
C CYS A 46 -33.82 -20.27 -2.39
N GLY A 47 -34.01 -21.46 -2.96
CA GLY A 47 -35.29 -22.17 -3.00
C GLY A 47 -36.39 -21.60 -3.92
N TYR A 48 -36.22 -20.38 -4.47
CA TYR A 48 -37.23 -19.70 -5.28
C TYR A 48 -37.44 -20.32 -6.67
N THR A 49 -36.36 -20.50 -7.44
CA THR A 49 -36.42 -21.14 -8.76
C THR A 49 -36.26 -22.64 -8.62
N VAL A 50 -37.16 -23.39 -9.25
CA VAL A 50 -37.24 -24.85 -9.14
C VAL A 50 -37.38 -25.47 -10.52
N LEU A 51 -36.60 -26.52 -10.79
CA LEU A 51 -36.79 -27.42 -11.92
C LEU A 51 -37.63 -28.61 -11.46
N SER A 52 -38.77 -28.80 -12.09
CA SER A 52 -39.67 -29.92 -11.81
C SER A 52 -39.07 -31.24 -12.31
N PRO A 53 -39.28 -32.35 -11.60
CA PRO A 53 -38.91 -33.67 -12.09
C PRO A 53 -39.71 -34.07 -13.36
N PRO A 54 -39.20 -35.01 -14.19
CA PRO A 54 -37.92 -35.71 -14.06
C PRO A 54 -36.74 -34.88 -14.60
N GLN A 55 -35.65 -34.81 -13.84
CA GLN A 55 -34.40 -34.16 -14.30
C GLN A 55 -33.30 -35.20 -14.50
N PRO A 56 -32.38 -35.04 -15.47
CA PRO A 56 -31.22 -35.92 -15.59
C PRO A 56 -30.37 -35.95 -14.31
N CYS A 57 -29.78 -37.09 -13.98
CA CYS A 57 -28.84 -37.17 -12.87
C CYS A 57 -27.64 -36.25 -13.11
N GLY A 58 -27.31 -35.40 -12.12
CA GLY A 58 -26.24 -34.40 -12.24
C GLY A 58 -26.69 -33.05 -12.78
N THR A 59 -28.01 -32.85 -12.99
CA THR A 59 -28.58 -31.53 -13.32
C THR A 59 -28.16 -30.51 -12.24
N LYS A 60 -27.58 -29.41 -12.69
CA LYS A 60 -27.16 -28.30 -11.82
C LYS A 60 -28.40 -27.48 -11.40
N PRO A 61 -28.34 -26.77 -10.27
CA PRO A 61 -29.36 -25.81 -9.89
C PRO A 61 -29.67 -24.83 -11.03
N PRO A 62 -30.95 -24.45 -11.21
CA PRO A 62 -31.33 -23.46 -12.22
C PRO A 62 -30.74 -22.08 -11.90
N GLU A 63 -30.58 -21.26 -12.95
CA GLU A 63 -30.26 -19.84 -12.79
C GLU A 63 -31.43 -19.11 -12.13
N CYS A 64 -31.12 -18.13 -11.28
CA CYS A 64 -32.13 -17.42 -10.52
C CYS A 64 -31.79 -15.94 -10.42
N ASP A 65 -32.75 -15.10 -10.83
CA ASP A 65 -32.62 -13.64 -10.86
C ASP A 65 -33.00 -12.97 -9.53
N GLN A 66 -33.39 -13.74 -8.51
CA GLN A 66 -33.67 -13.19 -7.19
C GLN A 66 -32.39 -12.71 -6.51
N PRO A 67 -32.45 -11.65 -5.68
CA PRO A 67 -31.31 -11.21 -4.90
C PRO A 67 -30.83 -12.34 -3.98
N CYS A 68 -29.52 -12.45 -3.80
CA CYS A 68 -28.93 -13.49 -2.96
C CYS A 68 -29.39 -13.36 -1.51
N THR A 69 -29.89 -14.45 -0.93
CA THR A 69 -30.41 -14.53 0.46
C THR A 69 -29.39 -15.06 1.46
N ARG A 70 -28.15 -15.33 1.03
CA ARG A 70 -27.08 -15.85 1.89
C ARG A 70 -26.66 -14.79 2.93
N GLU A 71 -26.00 -15.20 4.00
CA GLU A 71 -25.43 -14.26 4.96
C GLU A 71 -24.26 -13.48 4.35
N HIS A 72 -24.24 -12.16 4.58
CA HIS A 72 -23.24 -11.26 4.03
C HIS A 72 -22.39 -10.65 5.17
N PRO A 73 -21.09 -10.40 4.95
CA PRO A 73 -20.22 -9.81 5.97
C PRO A 73 -20.52 -8.32 6.25
N CYS A 74 -21.35 -7.67 5.42
CA CYS A 74 -21.71 -6.27 5.56
C CYS A 74 -23.24 -6.09 5.43
N GLY A 75 -23.80 -5.11 6.13
CA GLY A 75 -25.23 -4.76 6.09
C GLY A 75 -25.64 -3.89 4.89
N HIS A 76 -24.92 -3.98 3.78
CA HIS A 76 -25.19 -3.22 2.56
C HIS A 76 -26.25 -3.89 1.68
N PRO A 77 -26.95 -3.14 0.81
CA PRO A 77 -27.89 -3.74 -0.14
C PRO A 77 -27.17 -4.73 -1.07
N VAL A 78 -27.77 -5.92 -1.22
CA VAL A 78 -27.23 -6.99 -2.06
C VAL A 78 -27.43 -6.65 -3.53
N ARG A 79 -26.34 -6.50 -4.28
CA ARG A 79 -26.36 -6.17 -5.73
C ARG A 79 -26.13 -7.35 -6.67
N HIS A 80 -26.07 -8.57 -6.15
CA HIS A 80 -25.90 -9.77 -6.96
C HIS A 80 -27.09 -10.72 -6.82
N THR A 81 -27.32 -11.48 -7.87
CA THR A 81 -28.40 -12.47 -7.94
C THR A 81 -27.97 -13.79 -7.30
N CYS A 82 -28.92 -14.69 -7.10
CA CYS A 82 -28.66 -16.04 -6.61
C CYS A 82 -27.69 -16.76 -7.55
N HIS A 83 -26.65 -17.35 -6.97
CA HIS A 83 -25.59 -18.04 -7.69
C HIS A 83 -25.33 -19.41 -7.05
N SER A 84 -24.69 -20.30 -7.81
CA SER A 84 -24.29 -21.64 -7.34
C SER A 84 -22.87 -21.73 -6.79
N GLY A 85 -22.11 -20.63 -6.84
CA GLY A 85 -20.74 -20.56 -6.31
C GLY A 85 -20.68 -20.72 -4.78
N ALA A 86 -19.55 -21.25 -4.29
CA ALA A 86 -19.33 -21.47 -2.86
C ALA A 86 -19.26 -20.16 -2.05
N GLU A 87 -18.85 -19.06 -2.66
CA GLU A 87 -18.70 -17.74 -2.01
C GLU A 87 -19.51 -16.69 -2.76
N CYS A 88 -20.07 -15.72 -2.01
CA CYS A 88 -20.78 -14.59 -2.60
C CYS A 88 -19.79 -13.61 -3.26
N PRO A 89 -20.17 -12.97 -4.39
CA PRO A 89 -19.44 -11.85 -4.95
C PRO A 89 -19.18 -10.75 -3.90
N PRO A 90 -18.00 -10.10 -3.93
CA PRO A 90 -17.64 -9.08 -2.94
C PRO A 90 -18.54 -7.84 -3.04
N CYS A 91 -18.75 -7.17 -1.90
CA CYS A 91 -19.57 -5.97 -1.83
C CYS A 91 -18.86 -4.76 -2.43
N THR A 92 -19.40 -4.22 -3.54
CA THR A 92 -18.86 -3.05 -4.25
C THR A 92 -19.48 -1.72 -3.82
N GLU A 93 -20.29 -1.71 -2.75
CA GLU A 93 -20.79 -0.45 -2.20
C GLU A 93 -19.64 0.45 -1.77
N LEU A 94 -19.75 1.73 -2.11
CA LEU A 94 -18.73 2.72 -1.83
C LEU A 94 -18.92 3.26 -0.42
N VAL A 95 -17.90 3.12 0.41
CA VAL A 95 -17.92 3.57 1.81
C VAL A 95 -16.73 4.46 2.11
N ALA A 96 -16.85 5.21 3.22
CA ALA A 96 -15.72 5.93 3.80
C ALA A 96 -14.95 5.00 4.75
N LYS A 97 -13.62 4.94 4.60
CA LYS A 97 -12.72 4.17 5.49
C LYS A 97 -11.55 5.03 5.97
N PRO A 98 -11.12 4.92 7.24
CA PRO A 98 -9.94 5.63 7.71
C PRO A 98 -8.64 5.06 7.07
N CYS A 99 -7.60 5.88 6.80
CA CYS A 99 -6.25 5.33 6.48
C CYS A 99 -5.86 4.44 7.67
N PRO A 100 -5.30 3.25 7.44
CA PRO A 100 -4.69 2.47 8.52
C PRO A 100 -3.65 3.26 9.30
N GLY A 101 -2.98 4.22 8.65
CA GLY A 101 -2.05 5.13 9.29
C GLY A 101 -2.68 6.27 10.10
N GLY A 102 -4.02 6.43 10.09
CA GLY A 102 -4.73 7.45 10.86
C GLY A 102 -4.65 8.88 10.30
N HIS A 103 -4.18 9.09 9.06
CA HIS A 103 -4.00 10.44 8.51
C HIS A 103 -5.29 11.12 8.05
N THR A 104 -6.16 10.38 7.34
CA THR A 104 -7.39 10.92 6.75
C THR A 104 -8.41 9.82 6.48
N PHE A 105 -9.65 10.20 6.17
CA PHE A 105 -10.68 9.31 5.65
C PHE A 105 -10.61 9.24 4.13
N MET A 106 -10.61 8.03 3.60
CA MET A 106 -10.72 7.74 2.18
C MET A 106 -12.20 7.55 1.85
N TYR A 107 -12.70 8.32 0.90
CA TYR A 107 -14.06 8.21 0.37
C TYR A 107 -14.05 7.37 -0.92
N ASN A 108 -15.22 6.86 -1.30
CA ASN A 108 -15.39 6.07 -2.52
C ASN A 108 -14.56 4.78 -2.54
N VAL A 109 -14.36 4.14 -1.39
CA VAL A 109 -13.67 2.86 -1.30
C VAL A 109 -14.70 1.73 -1.31
N PRO A 110 -14.60 0.75 -2.22
CA PRO A 110 -15.43 -0.45 -2.19
C PRO A 110 -15.38 -1.16 -0.83
N CYS A 111 -16.53 -1.58 -0.30
CA CYS A 111 -16.65 -2.19 1.01
C CYS A 111 -15.72 -3.39 1.22
N PHE A 112 -15.53 -4.23 0.20
CA PHE A 112 -14.61 -5.37 0.29
C PHE A 112 -13.12 -4.98 0.35
N GLN A 113 -12.76 -3.79 -0.15
CA GLN A 113 -11.36 -3.38 -0.24
C GLN A 113 -10.84 -2.90 1.10
N ILE A 114 -9.80 -3.54 1.61
CA ILE A 114 -9.02 -3.04 2.73
C ILE A 114 -8.07 -1.98 2.16
N VAL A 115 -8.24 -0.73 2.57
CA VAL A 115 -7.38 0.38 2.14
C VAL A 115 -5.98 0.12 2.68
N ALA A 116 -4.98 0.06 1.80
CA ALA A 116 -3.59 -0.07 2.24
C ALA A 116 -3.03 1.28 2.76
N THR A 117 -3.17 2.36 1.98
CA THR A 117 -2.54 3.65 2.28
C THR A 117 -3.35 4.81 1.65
N CYS A 118 -3.26 6.02 2.21
CA CYS A 118 -3.92 7.22 1.68
C CYS A 118 -3.05 8.03 0.71
N GLY A 119 -1.80 7.61 0.47
CA GLY A 119 -0.86 8.30 -0.42
C GLY A 119 -0.27 9.62 0.12
N TYR A 120 -0.78 10.18 1.22
CA TYR A 120 -0.19 11.36 1.87
C TYR A 120 1.11 11.03 2.62
N ILE A 121 1.94 12.04 2.86
CA ILE A 121 3.10 11.92 3.76
C ILE A 121 2.61 11.58 5.18
N CYS A 122 3.35 10.73 5.87
CA CYS A 122 2.98 10.16 7.17
C CYS A 122 3.01 11.20 8.30
N ASP A 123 4.03 12.07 8.33
CA ASP A 123 4.21 13.19 9.27
C ASP A 123 4.19 12.84 10.77
N LYS A 124 4.11 11.55 11.12
CA LYS A 124 4.18 11.08 12.50
C LYS A 124 5.56 11.36 13.10
N PRO A 125 5.62 11.87 14.35
CA PRO A 125 6.90 12.12 15.02
C PRO A 125 7.64 10.79 15.21
N LEU A 126 8.93 10.77 14.85
CA LEU A 126 9.76 9.59 15.01
C LEU A 126 10.19 9.45 16.48
N PRO A 127 10.08 8.26 17.08
CA PRO A 127 10.51 8.06 18.45
C PRO A 127 12.03 8.25 18.56
N GLY A 128 12.47 8.94 19.62
CA GLY A 128 13.90 9.19 19.88
C GLY A 128 14.50 10.41 19.17
N CYS A 129 13.76 11.13 18.32
CA CYS A 129 14.26 12.37 17.72
C CYS A 129 13.15 13.39 17.47
N ASN A 130 13.52 14.63 17.12
CA ASN A 130 12.57 15.70 16.80
C ASN A 130 12.19 15.74 15.30
N HIS A 131 12.41 14.65 14.57
CA HIS A 131 12.07 14.55 13.16
C HIS A 131 10.68 13.91 12.96
N LYS A 132 10.06 14.20 11.82
CA LYS A 132 8.77 13.62 11.40
C LYS A 132 8.96 12.66 10.24
N CYS A 133 8.14 11.63 10.15
CA CYS A 133 8.22 10.66 9.06
C CYS A 133 7.87 11.33 7.71
N GLN A 134 8.84 11.36 6.80
CA GLN A 134 8.68 11.94 5.45
C GLN A 134 8.25 10.91 4.40
N ARG A 135 7.95 9.67 4.82
CA ARG A 135 7.48 8.59 3.93
C ARG A 135 5.98 8.76 3.64
N LEU A 136 5.49 8.14 2.56
CA LEU A 136 4.04 8.05 2.29
C LEU A 136 3.31 7.22 3.37
N CYS A 137 1.97 7.31 3.48
CA CYS A 137 1.16 6.52 4.45
C CYS A 137 1.60 5.07 4.29
N HIS A 138 1.99 4.45 5.39
CA HIS A 138 2.42 3.07 5.44
C HIS A 138 1.72 2.40 6.62
N ALA A 139 1.57 1.07 6.54
CA ALA A 139 1.16 0.26 7.67
C ALA A 139 2.36 0.01 8.59
N GLY A 140 2.15 0.00 9.91
CA GLY A 140 3.18 -0.26 10.92
C GLY A 140 4.02 0.95 11.32
N ASP A 141 5.09 0.70 12.08
CA ASP A 141 5.96 1.74 12.65
C ASP A 141 6.81 2.46 11.59
N CYS A 142 7.14 3.73 11.84
CA CYS A 142 7.89 4.56 10.88
C CYS A 142 9.37 4.18 10.77
N LEU A 143 9.90 3.45 11.76
CA LEU A 143 11.30 3.01 11.83
C LEU A 143 11.50 1.56 11.33
N VAL A 144 10.43 0.82 11.02
CA VAL A 144 10.58 -0.54 10.49
C VAL A 144 10.58 -0.54 8.96
N PRO A 145 11.32 -1.47 8.33
CA PRO A 145 11.24 -1.66 6.89
C PRO A 145 9.84 -2.14 6.51
N THR A 146 9.13 -1.37 5.69
CA THR A 146 7.95 -1.87 4.97
C THR A 146 8.37 -3.05 4.09
N SER A 147 7.57 -4.12 4.10
CA SER A 147 7.72 -5.29 3.24
C SER A 147 7.75 -4.87 1.76
N GLY A 148 8.95 -4.67 1.21
CA GLY A 148 9.17 -4.27 -0.18
C GLY A 148 10.22 -3.18 -0.42
N GLY A 149 10.83 -2.61 0.63
CA GLY A 149 12.01 -1.73 0.51
C GLY A 149 13.35 -2.48 0.66
N PRO A 150 14.49 -1.86 0.30
CA PRO A 150 15.82 -2.43 0.54
C PRO A 150 15.95 -2.84 2.01
N ARG A 151 16.61 -3.98 2.25
CA ARG A 151 16.62 -4.75 3.51
C ARG A 151 17.39 -4.09 4.67
N ASP A 152 17.57 -2.78 4.62
CA ASP A 152 18.28 -2.04 5.66
C ASP A 152 17.26 -1.63 6.73
N ALA A 153 17.22 -2.40 7.80
CA ALA A 153 16.50 -2.06 9.02
C ALA A 153 17.05 -0.73 9.56
N VAL A 154 16.24 0.32 9.52
CA VAL A 154 16.65 1.64 10.01
C VAL A 154 16.10 1.81 11.42
N ASP A 155 16.77 1.19 12.39
CA ASP A 155 16.45 1.28 13.82
C ASP A 155 16.58 2.72 14.39
N HIS A 156 17.08 3.67 13.60
CA HIS A 156 17.33 5.06 14.00
C HIS A 156 17.02 6.03 12.86
N CYS A 157 16.54 7.23 13.17
CA CYS A 157 16.29 8.25 12.15
C CYS A 157 17.56 8.59 11.36
N THR A 158 17.55 8.51 10.03
CA THR A 158 18.68 8.93 9.18
C THR A 158 18.39 10.23 8.43
N GLN A 159 17.27 10.90 8.74
CA GLN A 159 16.89 12.14 8.07
C GLN A 159 17.89 13.28 8.35
N PRO A 160 18.17 14.14 7.35
CA PRO A 160 19.04 15.30 7.54
C PRO A 160 18.40 16.29 8.51
N CYS A 161 19.20 16.75 9.49
CA CYS A 161 18.76 17.69 10.49
C CYS A 161 18.53 19.09 9.89
N THR A 162 17.30 19.60 10.01
CA THR A 162 16.91 20.93 9.51
C THR A 162 17.12 22.06 10.52
N ARG A 163 17.62 21.76 11.73
CA ARG A 163 17.84 22.77 12.76
C ARG A 163 19.04 23.67 12.40
N PRO A 164 18.91 25.00 12.43
CA PRO A 164 20.04 25.90 12.29
C PRO A 164 20.95 25.78 13.52
N ARG A 165 22.25 25.87 13.29
CA ARG A 165 23.28 25.76 14.33
C ARG A 165 23.24 27.01 15.22
N PRO A 166 23.17 26.89 16.55
CA PRO A 166 23.01 28.05 17.44
C PRO A 166 24.19 29.03 17.36
N GLU A 167 25.42 28.51 17.16
CA GLU A 167 26.65 29.32 17.16
C GLU A 167 26.84 30.18 15.89
N CYS A 168 26.32 29.73 14.73
CA CYS A 168 26.64 30.34 13.43
C CYS A 168 25.44 30.51 12.51
N GLY A 169 24.25 30.03 12.88
CA GLY A 169 23.03 30.09 12.06
C GLY A 169 23.00 29.15 10.85
N HIS A 170 24.12 28.52 10.47
CA HIS A 170 24.18 27.60 9.33
C HIS A 170 23.28 26.37 9.50
N ALA A 171 22.67 25.89 8.41
CA ALA A 171 21.88 24.65 8.40
C ALA A 171 22.76 23.44 8.78
N CYS A 172 22.21 22.51 9.58
CA CYS A 172 22.99 21.35 10.01
C CYS A 172 23.20 20.33 8.89
N ALA A 173 22.11 19.89 8.23
CA ALA A 173 22.06 18.96 7.10
C ALA A 173 22.72 17.58 7.31
N VAL A 174 23.32 17.29 8.48
CA VAL A 174 23.87 15.97 8.81
C VAL A 174 22.74 15.01 9.23
N PRO A 175 22.93 13.68 9.10
CA PRO A 175 21.97 12.69 9.60
C PRO A 175 21.61 12.93 11.06
N CYS A 176 20.44 12.46 11.49
CA CYS A 176 19.99 12.62 12.87
C CYS A 176 21.09 12.25 13.85
N HIS A 177 21.32 13.14 14.81
CA HIS A 177 22.38 13.05 15.77
C HIS A 177 21.86 13.56 17.11
N ASP A 178 22.42 13.05 18.21
CA ASP A 178 22.12 13.60 19.54
C ASP A 178 22.94 14.86 19.81
N SER A 179 24.18 14.89 19.32
CA SER A 179 25.14 15.99 19.53
C SER A 179 25.66 16.54 18.20
N ALA A 180 25.46 17.83 17.96
CA ALA A 180 25.79 18.45 16.68
C ALA A 180 27.30 18.47 16.45
N PRO A 181 27.82 17.88 15.34
CA PRO A 181 29.23 17.99 15.00
C PRO A 181 29.58 19.44 14.64
N LYS A 182 30.85 19.86 14.69
CA LYS A 182 31.28 21.24 14.34
C LYS A 182 30.85 21.66 12.91
N CYS A 183 30.56 22.96 12.72
CA CYS A 183 30.11 23.50 11.43
C CYS A 183 31.22 23.48 10.37
N ARG A 184 31.03 22.76 9.26
CA ARG A 184 32.01 22.64 8.16
C ARG A 184 31.68 23.52 6.94
N VAL A 185 30.67 24.39 7.04
CA VAL A 185 30.35 25.36 5.97
C VAL A 185 31.56 26.27 5.77
N LEU A 186 31.99 26.43 4.53
CA LEU A 186 33.07 27.34 4.16
C LEU A 186 32.51 28.77 4.14
N ILE A 187 33.18 29.68 4.83
CA ILE A 187 32.89 31.11 4.81
C ILE A 187 34.08 31.85 4.23
N ASP A 188 33.80 32.87 3.42
CA ASP A 188 34.83 33.68 2.79
C ASP A 188 35.22 34.85 3.70
N LEU A 189 36.49 34.88 4.09
CA LEU A 189 37.07 35.93 4.90
C LEU A 189 37.72 36.98 3.99
N VAL A 190 37.03 38.10 3.81
CA VAL A 190 37.54 39.23 3.01
C VAL A 190 38.23 40.25 3.93
N CYS A 191 39.43 40.72 3.55
CA CYS A 191 40.06 41.84 4.24
C CYS A 191 39.21 43.10 4.13
N LEU A 192 39.17 43.92 5.19
CA LEU A 192 38.59 45.27 5.16
C LEU A 192 39.17 46.16 4.04
N CYS A 193 40.41 45.86 3.64
CA CYS A 193 41.12 46.51 2.54
C CYS A 193 40.76 45.98 1.14
N GLY A 194 39.91 44.96 1.02
CA GLY A 194 39.47 44.34 -0.24
C GLY A 194 40.51 43.52 -1.00
N ARG A 195 41.76 43.43 -0.52
CA ARG A 195 42.90 42.88 -1.29
C ARG A 195 43.19 41.39 -1.06
N ARG A 196 42.50 40.74 -0.13
CA ARG A 196 42.62 39.28 0.12
C ARG A 196 41.24 38.69 0.44
N GLN A 197 41.00 37.49 -0.06
CA GLN A 197 39.84 36.65 0.22
C GLN A 197 40.34 35.22 0.44
N GLU A 198 39.89 34.60 1.52
CA GLU A 198 40.27 33.22 1.84
C GLU A 198 39.06 32.47 2.41
N SER A 199 38.78 31.29 1.89
CA SER A 199 37.67 30.45 2.33
C SER A 199 38.13 29.51 3.44
N GLN A 200 37.51 29.59 4.62
CA GLN A 200 37.82 28.74 5.77
C GLN A 200 36.55 28.13 6.37
N PRO A 201 36.60 26.93 6.95
CA PRO A 201 35.42 26.32 7.54
C PRO A 201 35.00 27.07 8.82
N CYS A 202 33.70 27.30 8.98
CA CYS A 202 33.11 28.11 10.03
C CYS A 202 33.60 27.76 11.44
N TYR A 203 33.80 26.48 11.76
CA TYR A 203 34.30 26.07 13.08
C TYR A 203 35.72 26.55 13.43
N GLN A 204 36.53 26.89 12.44
CA GLN A 204 37.89 27.40 12.62
C GLN A 204 37.91 28.91 12.80
N VAL A 205 36.85 29.60 12.39
CA VAL A 205 36.74 31.05 12.52
C VAL A 205 36.21 31.36 13.91
N ARG A 206 37.12 31.67 14.85
CA ARG A 206 36.75 32.25 16.14
C ARG A 206 36.01 33.56 15.88
N SER A 207 34.84 33.74 16.48
CA SER A 207 34.01 34.94 16.43
C SER A 207 34.81 36.19 16.84
N CYS A 208 35.53 36.77 15.88
CA CYS A 208 36.12 38.08 15.99
C CYS A 208 35.12 39.04 15.34
N GLY A 209 34.68 40.04 16.09
CA GLY A 209 33.59 40.93 15.70
C GLY A 209 33.78 41.56 14.32
N SER A 210 32.64 41.79 13.66
CA SER A 210 32.51 42.52 12.39
C SER A 210 33.28 41.95 11.20
N PHE A 211 32.79 40.83 10.66
CA PHE A 211 33.02 40.49 9.26
C PHE A 211 31.67 40.44 8.55
N LEU A 212 31.58 41.13 7.42
CA LEU A 212 30.40 41.11 6.57
C LEU A 212 30.32 39.73 5.91
N ASP A 213 29.42 38.90 6.41
CA ASP A 213 29.06 37.64 5.78
C ASP A 213 28.47 37.96 4.39
N THR A 214 29.32 37.77 3.37
CA THR A 214 28.93 37.87 1.96
C THR A 214 28.91 36.47 1.36
N SER A 215 28.31 35.51 2.08
CA SER A 215 27.96 34.23 1.48
C SER A 215 26.89 34.47 0.39
N PRO A 216 27.11 34.05 -0.87
CA PRO A 216 26.06 34.08 -1.87
C PRO A 216 24.90 33.17 -1.43
N ALA A 217 23.67 33.67 -1.56
CA ALA A 217 22.47 32.85 -1.37
C ALA A 217 22.54 31.62 -2.31
N PRO A 218 22.02 30.45 -1.90
CA PRO A 218 21.92 29.32 -2.81
C PRO A 218 21.14 29.75 -4.05
N VAL A 219 21.75 29.55 -5.22
CA VAL A 219 21.12 29.80 -6.51
C VAL A 219 19.96 28.80 -6.67
N ASP A 220 18.74 29.30 -6.52
CA ASP A 220 17.54 28.58 -6.93
C ASP A 220 17.45 28.73 -8.45
N GLU A 221 17.80 27.66 -9.17
CA GLU A 221 17.87 27.62 -10.62
C GLU A 221 16.47 27.54 -11.25
N ASN A 222 15.52 28.37 -10.79
CA ASN A 222 14.22 28.51 -11.43
C ASN A 222 13.45 29.78 -11.01
N ARG A 223 13.87 30.97 -11.47
CA ARG A 223 12.99 32.07 -11.92
C ARG A 223 13.78 33.33 -12.24
N GLY A 224 13.53 33.87 -13.43
CA GLY A 224 14.12 35.11 -13.89
C GLY A 224 13.69 36.33 -13.07
N SER A 225 14.61 37.30 -13.02
CA SER A 225 14.40 38.70 -12.67
C SER A 225 14.14 39.01 -11.19
N MET A 226 15.07 39.75 -10.55
CA MET A 226 14.85 41.07 -9.92
C MET A 226 15.90 41.39 -8.83
N LEU A 227 16.54 42.56 -9.01
CA LEU A 227 16.87 43.59 -8.02
C LEU A 227 17.57 43.20 -6.70
N PHE A 228 18.83 43.61 -6.58
CA PHE A 228 19.62 43.64 -5.36
C PHE A 228 18.99 44.56 -4.28
N GLY A 229 18.20 43.97 -3.38
CA GLY A 229 17.76 44.62 -2.15
C GLY A 229 18.78 44.40 -1.04
N LEU A 230 19.59 45.42 -0.74
CA LEU A 230 20.46 45.45 0.44
C LEU A 230 19.59 45.39 1.72
N ARG A 231 19.63 44.29 2.46
CA ARG A 231 19.06 44.21 3.81
C ARG A 231 20.07 44.73 4.83
N SER A 232 19.63 45.69 5.65
CA SER A 232 20.40 46.34 6.71
C SER A 232 20.91 45.36 7.77
N PRO A 233 22.08 45.63 8.39
CA PRO A 233 22.63 44.78 9.44
C PRO A 233 21.78 44.87 10.71
N ARG A 234 21.43 43.70 11.29
CA ARG A 234 20.87 43.63 12.65
C ARG A 234 21.98 43.91 13.66
N LYS A 235 21.83 44.97 14.45
CA LYS A 235 22.70 45.28 15.58
C LYS A 235 22.44 44.28 16.71
N CYS A 236 23.47 43.55 17.15
CA CYS A 236 23.43 42.87 18.45
C CYS A 236 23.55 43.93 19.56
N ARG A 237 22.59 43.92 20.49
CA ARG A 237 22.64 44.69 21.73
C ARG A 237 23.60 43.98 22.70
N THR A 238 24.43 44.78 23.35
CA THR A 238 25.38 44.40 24.42
C THR A 238 24.70 43.73 25.60
#